data_AF-A0A1Q3MGG9-F1
#
_entry.id   AF-A0A1Q3MGG9-F1
#
_cell.length_a   1.000
_cell.length_b   1.000
_cell.length_c   1.000
_cell.angle_alpha   90.00
_cell.angle_beta   90.00
_cell.angle_gamma   90.00
#
_symmetry.space_group_name_H-M   'P 1'
#
loop_
_entity.id
_entity.type
_entity.pdbx_description
1 polymer ?
#
loop_
_entity_poly.entity_id
_entity_poly.type
_entity_poly.pdbx_seq_one_letter_code
_entity_poly.pdbx_strand_id
1 'polypeptide(L)'
;MKVKLVFILGAIAAAGMVMAQGAGPKTGGRQGGPGGPGMQRRMMSPEDRLKMMSKFLGLTPAQEKKIKPILEDSMKKSKAIREDKKMPEDKKREAMKKLRDANNKKIEAILTPEQKKKMEDMRKRGPGGPGGRGPGGPGGAPPKAGGKGKG
;
A
#
# COMPACT_ATOMS: atom_id res chain seq x y z
N MET A 1 -8.84 16.05 -37.19
CA MET A 1 -8.45 17.40 -37.62
C MET A 1 -7.44 17.94 -36.61
N LYS A 2 -6.23 18.26 -37.06
CA LYS A 2 -5.11 18.74 -36.23
C LYS A 2 -4.94 20.23 -36.54
N VAL A 3 -5.03 21.10 -35.54
CA VAL A 3 -4.68 22.53 -35.70
C VAL A 3 -3.66 22.88 -34.62
N LYS A 4 -2.43 23.15 -35.06
CA LYS A 4 -1.36 23.74 -34.26
C LYS A 4 -1.43 25.25 -34.50
N LEU A 5 -1.44 26.04 -33.43
CA LEU A 5 -1.27 27.49 -33.53
C LEU A 5 -0.15 27.91 -32.59
N VAL A 6 0.91 28.45 -33.18
CA VAL A 6 2.08 29.06 -32.55
C VAL A 6 1.88 30.56 -32.65
N PHE A 7 2.04 31.29 -31.55
CA PHE A 7 2.26 32.74 -31.54
C PHE A 7 3.52 33.05 -30.73
N ILE A 8 4.37 33.88 -31.33
CA ILE A 8 5.67 34.32 -30.83
C ILE A 8 5.56 35.78 -30.34
N LEU A 9 6.46 36.15 -29.43
CA LEU A 9 7.06 37.47 -29.15
C LEU A 9 6.43 38.34 -28.05
N GLY A 10 7.32 38.74 -27.13
CA GLY A 10 7.12 39.86 -26.20
C GLY A 10 8.09 39.82 -25.02
N ALA A 11 9.36 40.15 -25.24
CA ALA A 11 10.32 40.41 -24.17
C ALA A 11 10.27 41.90 -23.77
N ILE A 12 10.08 42.20 -22.49
CA ILE A 12 10.41 43.50 -21.88
C ILE A 12 11.09 43.23 -20.54
N ALA A 13 12.30 43.75 -20.39
CA ALA A 13 13.04 43.85 -19.14
C ALA A 13 13.08 45.32 -18.71
N ALA A 14 12.86 45.59 -17.41
CA ALA A 14 13.41 46.76 -16.72
C ALA A 14 13.37 46.54 -15.20
N ALA A 15 14.45 46.96 -14.56
CA ALA A 15 14.83 46.72 -13.18
C ALA A 15 14.17 47.68 -12.16
N GLY A 16 14.07 47.23 -10.92
CA GLY A 16 13.79 48.04 -9.74
C GLY A 16 14.27 47.31 -8.47
N MET A 17 15.23 47.91 -7.77
CA MET A 17 15.91 47.37 -6.58
C MET A 17 15.57 48.26 -5.38
N VAL A 18 15.04 47.72 -4.28
CA VAL A 18 15.22 48.23 -2.88
C VAL A 18 14.92 47.10 -1.88
N MET A 19 15.69 47.09 -0.79
CA MET A 19 15.85 46.06 0.23
C MET A 19 14.72 45.90 1.26
N ALA A 20 14.62 44.65 1.74
CA ALA A 20 14.36 44.14 3.09
C ALA A 20 13.74 45.06 4.18
N GLN A 21 12.56 44.66 4.66
CA GLN A 21 12.18 44.48 6.08
C GLN A 21 11.17 43.30 6.09
N GLY A 22 11.37 42.20 6.81
CA GLY A 22 11.26 42.12 8.27
C GLY A 22 9.87 41.58 8.65
N ALA A 23 9.82 40.29 9.04
CA ALA A 23 8.73 39.62 9.77
C ALA A 23 7.34 39.46 9.09
N GLY A 24 7.19 38.41 8.27
CA GLY A 24 5.90 37.77 8.02
C GLY A 24 5.64 36.64 9.04
N PRO A 25 4.40 36.45 9.53
CA PRO A 25 4.10 35.43 10.52
C PRO A 25 4.31 34.03 9.95
N LYS A 26 5.24 33.29 10.57
CA LYS A 26 5.43 31.85 10.38
C LYS A 26 4.23 31.10 10.94
N THR A 27 3.21 30.86 10.11
CA THR A 27 2.22 29.82 10.41
C THR A 27 2.73 28.50 9.86
N GLY A 28 3.28 27.69 10.76
CA GLY A 28 3.76 26.35 10.46
C GLY A 28 2.62 25.40 10.06
N GLY A 29 2.95 24.45 9.19
CA GLY A 29 2.02 23.43 8.73
C GLY A 29 2.69 22.35 7.89
N ARG A 30 3.54 21.54 8.55
CA ARG A 30 4.02 20.21 8.15
C ARG A 30 4.31 19.99 6.66
N GLN A 31 5.61 20.07 6.36
CA GLN A 31 6.30 19.28 5.34
C GLN A 31 5.69 17.87 5.26
N GLY A 32 4.96 17.59 4.18
CA GLY A 32 4.40 16.28 3.91
C GLY A 32 5.55 15.26 3.82
N GLY A 33 5.55 14.29 4.72
CA GLY A 33 6.36 13.09 4.55
C GLY A 33 6.03 12.39 3.22
N PRO A 34 6.90 11.50 2.73
CA PRO A 34 6.68 10.81 1.45
C PRO A 34 5.40 9.97 1.50
N GLY A 35 4.29 10.56 1.04
CA GLY A 35 2.95 10.01 1.17
C GLY A 35 1.88 11.04 0.82
N GLY A 36 2.01 11.68 -0.34
CA GLY A 36 1.01 12.62 -0.85
C GLY A 36 -0.34 11.96 -1.17
N PRO A 37 -1.44 12.73 -1.22
CA PRO A 37 -2.77 12.24 -1.55
C PRO A 37 -2.79 11.81 -3.03
N GLY A 38 -2.69 10.51 -3.27
CA GLY A 38 -2.66 9.96 -4.64
C GLY A 38 -1.96 8.62 -4.80
N MET A 39 -1.25 8.10 -3.80
CA MET A 39 -0.82 6.70 -3.83
C MET A 39 -2.00 5.77 -3.55
N GLN A 40 -2.91 5.64 -4.54
CA GLN A 40 -3.72 4.45 -4.70
C GLN A 40 -2.75 3.27 -4.52
N ARG A 41 -2.86 2.52 -3.42
CA ARG A 41 -2.01 1.34 -3.19
C ARG A 41 -2.25 0.40 -4.36
N ARG A 42 -1.40 0.50 -5.40
CA ARG A 42 -1.52 -0.33 -6.59
C ARG A 42 -1.44 -1.76 -6.12
N MET A 43 -2.48 -2.54 -6.44
CA MET A 43 -2.42 -3.98 -6.23
C MET A 43 -1.27 -4.50 -7.08
N MET A 44 -0.36 -5.23 -6.44
CA MET A 44 0.72 -5.90 -7.15
C MET A 44 0.13 -6.88 -8.16
N SER A 45 0.73 -6.95 -9.36
CA SER A 45 0.31 -7.90 -10.38
C SER A 45 0.57 -9.35 -9.93
N PRO A 46 -0.18 -10.34 -10.44
CA PRO A 46 0.11 -11.76 -10.22
C PRO A 46 1.56 -12.13 -10.60
N GLU A 47 2.08 -11.56 -11.68
CA GLU A 47 3.42 -11.78 -12.21
C GLU A 47 4.50 -11.28 -11.24
N ASP A 48 4.36 -10.05 -10.76
CA ASP A 48 5.31 -9.47 -9.79
C ASP A 48 5.28 -10.25 -8.48
N ARG A 49 4.08 -10.65 -8.04
CA ARG A 49 3.93 -11.47 -6.85
C ARG A 49 4.58 -12.83 -7.03
N LEU A 50 4.40 -13.48 -8.18
CA LEU A 50 5.04 -14.75 -8.51
C LEU A 50 6.56 -14.62 -8.51
N LYS A 51 7.08 -13.55 -9.14
CA LYS A 51 8.52 -13.27 -9.20
C LYS A 51 9.14 -13.09 -7.81
N MET A 52 8.47 -12.36 -6.92
CA MET A 52 8.92 -12.26 -5.53
C MET A 52 8.89 -13.61 -4.83
N MET A 53 7.77 -14.35 -4.93
CA MET A 53 7.66 -15.67 -4.32
C MET A 53 8.73 -16.63 -4.81
N SER A 54 9.03 -16.61 -6.11
CA SER A 54 10.12 -17.37 -6.71
C SER A 54 11.47 -17.02 -6.12
N LYS A 55 11.80 -15.73 -6.02
CA LYS A 55 13.06 -15.26 -5.43
C LYS A 55 13.21 -15.68 -3.96
N PHE A 56 12.15 -15.59 -3.16
CA PHE A 56 12.22 -15.88 -1.72
C PHE A 56 12.16 -17.38 -1.40
N LEU A 57 11.37 -18.14 -2.14
CA LEU A 57 11.16 -19.57 -1.89
C LEU A 57 12.07 -20.46 -2.76
N GLY A 58 12.72 -19.91 -3.79
CA GLY A 58 13.44 -20.70 -4.78
C GLY A 58 12.50 -21.63 -5.54
N LEU A 59 11.43 -21.08 -6.12
CA LEU A 59 10.44 -21.89 -6.84
C LEU A 59 11.03 -22.45 -8.13
N THR A 60 10.68 -23.69 -8.47
CA THR A 60 11.04 -24.28 -9.77
C THR A 60 10.08 -23.81 -10.86
N PRO A 61 10.46 -23.88 -12.16
CA PRO A 61 9.56 -23.53 -13.26
C PRO A 61 8.24 -24.31 -13.24
N ALA A 62 8.27 -25.57 -12.80
CA ALA A 62 7.07 -26.40 -12.66
C ALA A 62 6.15 -25.91 -11.54
N GLN A 63 6.71 -25.46 -10.40
CA GLN A 63 5.95 -24.88 -9.31
C GLN A 63 5.36 -23.52 -9.70
N GLU A 64 6.13 -22.67 -10.38
CA GLU A 64 5.65 -21.37 -10.86
C GLU A 64 4.44 -21.50 -11.79
N LYS A 65 4.50 -22.44 -12.76
CA LYS A 65 3.38 -22.74 -13.66
C LYS A 65 2.10 -23.15 -12.92
N LYS A 66 2.22 -23.88 -11.81
CA LYS A 66 1.07 -24.27 -10.96
C LYS A 66 0.57 -23.13 -10.08
N ILE A 67 1.46 -22.24 -9.63
CA ILE A 67 1.12 -21.14 -8.72
C ILE A 67 0.51 -19.95 -9.46
N LYS A 68 0.97 -19.63 -10.68
CA LYS A 68 0.47 -18.50 -11.47
C LYS A 68 -1.06 -18.42 -11.56
N PRO A 69 -1.80 -19.46 -11.98
CA PRO A 69 -3.26 -19.39 -12.07
C PRO A 69 -3.94 -19.17 -10.70
N ILE A 70 -3.35 -19.63 -9.60
CA ILE A 70 -3.86 -19.37 -8.24
C ILE A 70 -3.75 -17.88 -7.90
N LEU A 71 -2.65 -17.24 -8.29
CA LEU A 71 -2.44 -15.80 -8.05
C LEU A 71 -3.35 -14.93 -8.93
N GLU A 72 -3.57 -15.31 -10.18
CA GLU A 72 -4.50 -14.64 -11.08
C GLU A 72 -5.94 -14.70 -10.56
N ASP A 73 -6.42 -15.89 -10.16
CA ASP A 73 -7.74 -16.08 -9.56
C ASP A 73 -7.87 -15.29 -8.25
N SER A 74 -6.81 -15.31 -7.42
CA SER A 74 -6.76 -14.49 -6.20
C SER A 74 -6.93 -13.00 -6.48
N MET A 75 -6.32 -12.49 -7.55
CA MET A 75 -6.37 -11.08 -7.89
C MET A 75 -7.77 -10.69 -8.37
N LYS A 76 -8.37 -11.49 -9.26
CA LYS A 76 -9.76 -11.32 -9.74
C LYS A 76 -10.76 -11.31 -8.58
N LYS A 77 -10.71 -12.32 -7.70
CA LYS A 77 -11.59 -12.42 -6.53
C LYS A 77 -11.38 -11.28 -5.54
N SER A 78 -10.11 -10.92 -5.28
CA SER A 78 -9.81 -9.78 -4.41
C SER A 78 -10.35 -8.47 -4.97
N LYS A 79 -10.31 -8.28 -6.29
CA LYS A 79 -10.86 -7.10 -6.96
C LYS A 79 -12.38 -7.07 -6.80
N ALA A 80 -13.06 -8.16 -7.12
CA ALA A 80 -14.51 -8.30 -6.97
C ALA A 80 -14.98 -7.98 -5.53
N ILE A 81 -14.32 -8.53 -4.51
CA ILE A 81 -14.68 -8.25 -3.11
C ILE A 81 -14.52 -6.76 -2.75
N ARG A 82 -13.48 -6.09 -3.28
CA ARG A 82 -13.25 -4.67 -2.99
C ARG A 82 -14.24 -3.76 -3.71
N GLU A 83 -14.57 -4.11 -4.95
CA GLU A 83 -15.48 -3.34 -5.80
C GLU A 83 -16.95 -3.57 -5.46
N ASP A 84 -17.28 -4.62 -4.71
CA ASP A 84 -18.64 -4.88 -4.25
C ASP A 84 -19.12 -3.80 -3.26
N LYS A 85 -19.90 -2.84 -3.76
CA LYS A 85 -20.48 -1.75 -2.95
C LYS A 85 -21.58 -2.20 -2.01
N LYS A 86 -22.14 -3.40 -2.21
CA LYS A 86 -23.25 -3.94 -1.39
C LYS A 86 -22.74 -4.67 -0.16
N MET A 87 -21.49 -5.11 -0.16
CA MET A 87 -20.89 -5.83 0.95
C MET A 87 -20.39 -4.85 2.05
N PRO A 88 -20.77 -5.02 3.32
CA PRO A 88 -20.21 -4.26 4.42
C PRO A 88 -18.69 -4.45 4.55
N GLU A 89 -17.97 -3.43 5.01
CA GLU A 89 -16.50 -3.45 5.09
C GLU A 89 -15.96 -4.60 5.96
N ASP A 90 -16.61 -4.93 7.07
CA ASP A 90 -16.18 -6.06 7.91
C ASP A 90 -16.37 -7.41 7.21
N LYS A 91 -17.44 -7.54 6.42
CA LYS A 91 -17.67 -8.72 5.59
C LYS A 91 -16.65 -8.80 4.46
N LYS A 92 -16.27 -7.69 3.84
CA LYS A 92 -15.17 -7.66 2.86
C LYS A 92 -13.85 -8.08 3.49
N ARG A 93 -13.53 -7.60 4.69
CA ARG A 93 -12.31 -7.99 5.43
C ARG A 93 -12.30 -9.49 5.72
N GLU A 94 -13.42 -10.03 6.19
CA GLU A 94 -13.59 -11.46 6.46
C GLU A 94 -13.40 -12.29 5.17
N ALA A 95 -14.06 -11.89 4.07
CA ALA A 95 -13.94 -12.55 2.77
C ALA A 95 -12.51 -12.49 2.22
N MET A 96 -11.84 -11.34 2.36
CA MET A 96 -10.44 -11.16 1.98
C MET A 96 -9.51 -12.06 2.81
N LYS A 97 -9.76 -12.23 4.11
CA LYS A 97 -8.99 -13.15 4.96
C LYS A 97 -9.18 -14.59 4.49
N LYS A 98 -10.44 -15.04 4.32
CA LYS A 98 -10.75 -16.39 3.83
C LYS A 98 -10.11 -16.67 2.46
N LEU A 99 -10.15 -15.70 1.55
CA LEU A 99 -9.51 -15.81 0.23
C LEU A 99 -7.99 -15.99 0.36
N ARG A 100 -7.33 -15.20 1.22
CA ARG A 100 -5.89 -15.32 1.47
C ARG A 100 -5.55 -16.69 2.05
N ASP A 101 -6.31 -17.16 3.04
CA ASP A 101 -6.09 -18.45 3.70
C ASP A 101 -6.27 -19.61 2.74
N ALA A 102 -7.32 -19.58 1.91
CA ALA A 102 -7.57 -20.60 0.89
C ALA A 102 -6.43 -20.65 -0.15
N ASN A 103 -5.97 -19.49 -0.63
CA ASN A 103 -4.87 -19.43 -1.61
C ASN A 103 -3.55 -19.87 -1.00
N ASN A 104 -3.29 -19.52 0.26
CA ASN A 104 -2.12 -19.98 1.01
C ASN A 104 -2.07 -21.50 1.09
N LYS A 105 -3.17 -22.17 1.43
CA LYS A 105 -3.26 -23.64 1.47
C LYS A 105 -2.99 -24.27 0.09
N LYS A 106 -3.55 -23.71 -0.98
CA LYS A 106 -3.31 -24.20 -2.35
C LYS A 106 -1.84 -24.07 -2.76
N ILE A 107 -1.20 -22.97 -2.40
CA ILE A 107 0.22 -22.74 -2.67
C ILE A 107 1.08 -23.71 -1.84
N GLU A 108 0.80 -23.86 -0.55
CA GLU A 108 1.52 -24.80 0.32
C GLU A 108 1.47 -26.24 -0.18
N ALA A 109 0.39 -26.66 -0.83
CA ALA A 109 0.31 -27.99 -1.43
C ALA A 109 1.32 -28.22 -2.58
N ILE A 110 1.85 -27.14 -3.18
CA ILE A 110 2.82 -27.17 -4.30
C ILE A 110 4.28 -27.04 -3.80
N LEU A 111 4.46 -26.55 -2.57
CA LEU A 111 5.78 -26.28 -1.99
C LEU A 111 6.40 -27.54 -1.36
N THR A 112 7.73 -27.61 -1.38
CA THR A 112 8.48 -28.59 -0.59
C THR A 112 8.43 -28.26 0.90
N PRO A 113 8.70 -29.21 1.81
CA PRO A 113 8.71 -28.94 3.25
C PRO A 113 9.63 -27.78 3.66
N GLU A 114 10.80 -27.65 3.02
CA GLU A 114 11.75 -26.56 3.28
C GLU A 114 11.21 -25.20 2.83
N GLN A 115 10.55 -25.15 1.66
CA GLN A 115 9.92 -23.94 1.16
C GLN A 115 8.74 -23.50 2.03
N LYS A 116 7.98 -24.46 2.59
CA LYS A 116 6.88 -24.15 3.54
C LYS A 116 7.41 -23.47 4.80
N LYS A 117 8.53 -23.94 5.37
CA LYS A 117 9.17 -23.29 6.52
C LYS A 117 9.55 -21.84 6.20
N LYS A 118 10.21 -21.59 5.06
CA LYS A 118 10.53 -20.23 4.60
C LYS A 118 9.28 -19.35 4.44
N MET A 119 8.20 -19.93 3.91
CA MET A 119 6.92 -19.21 3.76
C MET A 119 6.29 -18.85 5.11
N GLU A 120 6.35 -19.74 6.10
CA GLU A 120 5.85 -19.50 7.45
C GLU A 120 6.64 -18.39 8.16
N ASP A 121 7.97 -18.40 8.04
CA ASP A 121 8.84 -17.38 8.61
C ASP A 121 8.57 -15.99 8.01
N MET A 122 8.32 -15.92 6.70
CA MET A 122 7.88 -14.67 6.06
C MET A 122 6.54 -14.19 6.60
N ARG A 123 5.59 -15.09 6.87
CA ARG A 123 4.27 -14.70 7.43
C ARG A 123 4.40 -14.14 8.83
N LYS A 124 5.25 -14.74 9.67
CA LYS A 124 5.53 -14.25 11.03
C LYS A 124 6.14 -12.84 11.03
N ARG A 125 6.90 -12.50 9.99
CA ARG A 125 7.55 -11.18 9.80
C ARG A 125 6.69 -10.14 9.07
N GLY A 126 5.49 -10.51 8.61
CA GLY A 126 4.58 -9.62 7.89
C GLY A 126 4.02 -8.48 8.75
N PRO A 127 3.18 -7.58 8.18
CA PRO A 127 2.68 -6.33 8.82
C PRO A 127 1.75 -6.51 10.04
N GLY A 128 1.82 -7.65 10.73
CA GLY A 128 1.21 -7.92 12.03
C GLY A 128 2.12 -8.72 12.99
N GLY A 129 3.41 -8.89 12.67
CA GLY A 129 4.39 -9.43 13.63
C GLY A 129 4.63 -8.45 14.79
N PRO A 130 5.35 -8.85 15.86
CA PRO A 130 5.52 -8.07 17.09
C PRO A 130 6.10 -6.64 16.95
N GLY A 131 6.57 -6.25 15.75
CA GLY A 131 7.01 -4.89 15.41
C GLY A 131 6.14 -4.13 14.38
N GLY A 132 5.00 -4.67 13.97
CA GLY A 132 4.12 -4.13 12.91
C GLY A 132 3.22 -2.96 13.32
N ARG A 133 3.42 -2.37 14.51
CA ARG A 133 2.82 -1.08 14.86
C ARG A 133 3.73 0.04 14.35
N GLY A 134 3.67 0.29 13.04
CA GLY A 134 4.13 1.56 12.51
C GLY A 134 3.33 2.70 13.17
N PRO A 135 3.97 3.80 13.61
CA PRO A 135 3.25 4.91 14.23
C PRO A 135 2.42 5.62 13.15
N GLY A 136 1.11 5.31 13.08
CA GLY A 136 0.24 5.98 12.10
C GLY A 136 -1.05 5.26 11.68
N GLY A 137 -1.53 4.24 12.39
CA GLY A 137 -2.87 3.71 12.15
C GLY A 137 -3.95 4.56 12.84
N PRO A 138 -4.97 5.08 12.14
CA PRO A 138 -6.08 5.80 12.77
C PRO A 138 -7.00 4.77 13.43
N GLY A 139 -6.76 4.49 14.72
CA GLY A 139 -7.56 3.49 15.44
C GLY A 139 -7.17 3.27 16.90
N GLY A 140 -6.45 4.20 17.52
CA GLY A 140 -6.07 4.10 18.92
C GLY A 140 -5.91 5.48 19.52
N ALA A 141 -7.02 6.18 19.72
CA ALA A 141 -7.02 7.22 20.73
C ALA A 141 -6.72 6.53 22.08
N PRO A 142 -5.67 6.91 22.82
CA PRO A 142 -5.55 6.47 24.21
C PRO A 142 -6.79 6.97 24.95
N PRO A 143 -7.32 6.24 25.95
CA PRO A 143 -8.40 6.75 26.76
C PRO A 143 -7.92 8.07 27.39
N LYS A 144 -8.63 9.15 27.06
CA LYS A 144 -8.49 10.44 27.73
C LYS A 144 -8.78 10.16 29.20
N ALA A 145 -7.74 10.09 30.03
CA ALA A 145 -7.89 10.05 31.47
C ALA A 145 -8.64 11.33 31.87
N GLY A 146 -9.93 11.16 32.14
CA GLY A 146 -10.80 12.18 32.72
C GLY A 146 -10.31 12.51 34.12
N GLY A 147 -10.57 13.75 34.51
CA GLY A 147 -9.93 14.38 35.66
C GLY A 147 -10.43 13.93 37.03
N LYS A 148 -9.62 14.30 38.02
CA LYS A 148 -9.94 14.56 39.42
C LYS A 148 -8.73 15.35 39.93
N GLY A 149 -8.82 16.46 40.62
CA GLY A 149 -9.89 17.20 41.25
C GLY A 149 -9.17 18.28 42.07
N LYS A 150 -9.77 19.46 42.18
CA LYS A 150 -9.28 20.54 43.03
C LYS A 150 -9.30 20.08 44.51
N GLY A 151 -8.31 20.53 45.27
CA GLY A 151 -8.18 20.44 46.72
C GLY A 151 -6.94 21.19 47.14
#